data_AF-A0A376TF11-F1
#
_entry.id   AF-A0A376TF11-F1
#
_cell.length_a   1.000
_cell.length_b   1.000
_cell.length_c   1.000
_cell.angle_alpha   90.00
_cell.angle_beta   90.00
_cell.angle_gamma   90.00
#
_symmetry.space_group_name_H-M   'P 1'
#
loop_
_entity.id
_entity.type
_entity.pdbx_description
1 polymer ?
#
loop_
_entity_poly.entity_id
_entity_poly.type
_entity_poly.pdbx_seq_one_letter_code
_entity_poly.pdbx_strand_id
1 'polypeptide(L)'
;MLILEANNTIAPVPKPGTTITIPSQLLLPDTPRQGIIVNLAELRLYYYPPGENIVQVYPIGIGLQGLETPVMETRVGQKIPNPTWTPTAGIRQRSLERGH
;
A
#
# COMPACT_ATOMS: atom_id res chain seq x y z
N MET A 1 2.17 9.53 6.40
CA MET A 1 2.15 9.70 4.92
C MET A 1 3.37 10.52 4.55
N LEU A 2 4.32 9.94 3.81
CA LEU A 2 5.67 10.50 3.66
C LEU A 2 5.74 11.89 3.06
N ILE A 3 4.79 12.26 2.17
CA ILE A 3 4.73 13.61 1.63
C ILE A 3 4.45 14.64 2.74
N LEU A 4 3.53 14.36 3.66
CA LEU A 4 3.27 15.24 4.81
C LEU A 4 4.44 15.24 5.80
N GLU A 5 5.07 14.08 6.04
CA GLU A 5 6.22 13.96 6.95
C GLU A 5 7.45 14.74 6.45
N ALA A 6 7.76 14.63 5.16
CA ALA A 6 8.87 15.35 4.55
C ALA A 6 8.59 16.84 4.31
N ASN A 7 7.34 17.27 4.45
CA ASN A 7 6.90 18.64 4.19
C ASN A 7 6.01 19.14 5.34
N ASN A 8 6.56 19.17 6.57
CA ASN A 8 5.84 19.46 7.81
C ASN A 8 5.13 20.84 7.90
N THR A 9 5.32 21.73 6.92
CA THR A 9 4.68 23.05 6.83
C THR A 9 3.65 23.19 5.71
N ILE A 10 3.34 22.12 4.95
CA ILE A 10 2.37 22.21 3.84
C ILE A 10 0.93 22.13 4.34
N ALA A 11 0.07 22.96 3.75
CA ALA A 11 -1.38 22.83 3.94
C ALA A 11 -1.88 21.47 3.40
N PRO A 12 -2.97 20.89 3.96
CA PRO A 12 -3.55 19.63 3.47
C PRO A 12 -3.87 19.64 1.97
N VAL A 13 -4.21 20.82 1.43
CA VAL A 13 -4.30 21.08 0.00
C VAL A 13 -3.28 22.18 -0.34
N PRO A 14 -2.13 21.83 -0.95
CA PRO A 14 -1.12 22.79 -1.35
C PRO A 14 -1.68 23.76 -2.41
N LYS A 15 -1.31 25.05 -2.32
CA LYS A 15 -1.67 26.03 -3.35
C LYS A 15 -0.88 25.75 -4.64
N PRO A 16 -1.40 26.09 -5.82
CA PRO A 16 -0.60 26.06 -7.05
C PRO A 16 0.71 26.83 -6.87
N GLY A 17 1.81 26.27 -7.38
CA GLY A 17 3.16 26.85 -7.24
C GLY A 17 3.87 26.51 -5.92
N THR A 18 3.24 25.76 -5.01
CA THR A 18 3.92 25.28 -3.78
C THR A 18 5.01 24.27 -4.14
N THR A 19 6.24 24.53 -3.73
CA THR A 19 7.35 23.56 -3.84
C THR A 19 7.15 22.45 -2.82
N ILE A 20 7.25 21.20 -3.27
CA ILE A 20 7.10 20.01 -2.44
C ILE A 20 8.34 19.14 -2.63
N THR A 21 8.94 18.71 -1.52
CA THR A 21 10.00 17.72 -1.51
C THR A 21 9.40 16.33 -1.64
N ILE A 22 9.87 15.56 -2.63
CA ILE A 22 9.49 14.15 -2.79
C ILE A 22 10.55 13.29 -2.11
N PRO A 23 10.24 12.65 -0.97
CA PRO A 23 11.18 11.79 -0.26
C PRO A 23 11.33 10.45 -0.98
N SER A 24 12.29 10.37 -1.90
CA SER A 24 12.62 9.14 -2.65
C SER A 24 13.63 8.24 -1.91
N GLN A 25 14.38 8.80 -0.96
CA GLN A 25 15.33 8.04 -0.14
C GLN A 25 14.58 7.28 0.95
N LEU A 26 14.92 6.00 1.11
CA LEU A 26 14.34 5.12 2.12
C LEU A 26 15.33 4.06 2.54
N LEU A 27 15.12 3.50 3.73
CA LEU A 27 15.81 2.30 4.18
C LEU A 27 15.06 1.07 3.70
N LEU A 28 15.80 0.07 3.23
CA LEU A 28 15.20 -1.21 2.89
C LEU A 28 14.88 -1.98 4.17
N PRO A 29 13.77 -2.73 4.20
CA PRO A 29 13.42 -3.57 5.33
C PRO A 29 14.51 -4.61 5.58
N ASP A 30 14.71 -4.94 6.86
CA ASP A 30 15.65 -5.98 7.29
C ASP A 30 15.03 -7.37 7.09
N THR A 31 14.89 -7.76 5.83
CA THR A 31 14.30 -9.01 5.38
C THR A 31 15.09 -9.59 4.20
N PRO A 32 14.97 -10.89 3.90
CA PRO A 32 15.51 -11.45 2.67
C PRO A 32 15.06 -10.65 1.45
N ARG A 33 16.02 -10.26 0.58
CA ARG A 33 15.77 -9.46 -0.63
C ARG A 33 15.26 -10.33 -1.77
N GLN A 34 14.12 -10.98 -1.57
CA GLN A 34 13.54 -11.94 -2.50
C GLN A 34 12.03 -11.79 -2.58
N GLY A 35 11.48 -11.84 -3.79
CA GLY A 35 10.04 -11.85 -4.01
C GLY A 35 9.39 -10.54 -3.56
N ILE A 36 8.29 -10.65 -2.82
CA ILE A 36 7.48 -9.50 -2.39
C ILE A 36 7.52 -9.38 -0.87
N ILE A 37 7.89 -8.20 -0.38
CA ILE A 37 7.82 -7.82 1.03
C ILE A 37 6.81 -6.69 1.18
N VAL A 38 5.87 -6.83 2.12
CA VAL A 38 4.86 -5.81 2.43
C VAL A 38 5.14 -5.26 3.82
N ASN A 39 5.45 -3.96 3.91
CA ASN A 39 5.61 -3.25 5.17
C ASN A 39 4.37 -2.40 5.44
N LEU A 40 3.53 -2.87 6.37
CA LEU A 40 2.27 -2.21 6.72
C LEU A 40 2.49 -0.87 7.44
N ALA A 41 3.57 -0.72 8.22
CA ALA A 41 3.88 0.51 8.95
C ALA A 41 4.27 1.65 8.00
N GLU A 42 4.94 1.31 6.89
CA GLU A 42 5.34 2.28 5.87
C GLU A 42 4.36 2.41 4.69
N LEU A 43 3.34 1.55 4.64
CA LEU A 43 2.40 1.44 3.52
C LEU A 43 3.12 1.24 2.17
N ARG A 44 4.13 0.34 2.18
CA ARG A 44 4.99 0.06 1.02
C ARG A 44 5.04 -1.43 0.71
N LEU A 45 5.09 -1.72 -0.58
CA LEU A 45 5.43 -3.02 -1.14
C LEU A 45 6.81 -2.92 -1.81
N TYR A 46 7.69 -3.86 -1.48
CA TYR A 46 9.01 -4.03 -2.07
C TYR A 46 9.01 -5.30 -2.91
N TYR A 47 9.30 -5.18 -4.20
CA TYR A 47 9.44 -6.32 -5.10
C TYR A 47 10.89 -6.44 -5.55
N TYR A 48 11.46 -7.62 -5.34
CA TYR A 48 12.80 -8.02 -5.78
C TYR A 48 12.65 -9.00 -6.95
N PRO A 49 12.77 -8.53 -8.21
CA PRO A 49 12.62 -9.38 -9.38
C PRO A 49 13.70 -10.46 -9.42
N PRO A 50 13.35 -11.71 -9.79
CA PRO A 50 14.33 -12.78 -9.86
C PRO A 50 15.37 -12.50 -10.95
N GLY A 51 16.65 -12.63 -10.60
CA GLY A 51 17.76 -12.44 -11.54
C GLY A 51 18.19 -10.98 -11.74
N GLU A 52 17.56 -10.02 -11.07
CA GLU A 52 17.92 -8.61 -11.14
C GLU A 52 18.39 -8.10 -9.77
N ASN A 53 19.43 -7.26 -9.76
CA ASN A 53 19.89 -6.61 -8.54
C ASN A 53 19.21 -5.24 -8.35
N ILE A 54 17.87 -5.23 -8.41
CA ILE A 54 17.05 -4.04 -8.23
C ILE A 54 15.95 -4.29 -7.20
N VAL A 55 15.38 -3.21 -6.69
CA VAL A 55 14.15 -3.24 -5.88
C VAL A 55 13.15 -2.26 -6.47
N GLN A 56 11.92 -2.72 -6.65
CA GLN A 56 10.80 -1.90 -7.09
C GLN A 56 9.93 -1.60 -5.87
N VAL A 57 9.68 -0.33 -5.59
CA VAL A 57 8.95 0.12 -4.41
C VAL A 57 7.64 0.78 -4.82
N TYR A 58 6.54 0.28 -4.28
CA TYR A 58 5.19 0.75 -4.59
C TYR A 58 4.46 1.17 -3.32
N PRO A 59 3.77 2.33 -3.30
CA PRO A 59 2.84 2.65 -2.23
C PRO A 59 1.63 1.71 -2.31
N ILE A 60 1.09 1.33 -1.15
CA ILE A 60 -0.10 0.47 -1.07
C ILE A 60 -1.14 1.05 -0.12
N GLY A 61 -2.41 0.71 -0.38
CA GLY A 61 -3.48 0.83 0.61
C GLY A 61 -3.65 -0.49 1.37
N ILE A 62 -4.15 -0.43 2.59
CA ILE A 62 -4.44 -1.60 3.43
C ILE A 62 -5.92 -1.60 3.83
N GLY A 63 -6.36 -2.73 4.37
CA GLY A 63 -7.73 -2.89 4.85
C GLY A 63 -8.11 -1.88 5.94
N LEU A 64 -9.39 -1.54 5.99
CA LEU A 64 -9.96 -0.69 7.04
C LEU A 64 -9.96 -1.43 8.39
N GLN A 65 -10.13 -0.69 9.49
CA GLN A 65 -10.32 -1.28 10.81
C GLN A 65 -11.48 -2.29 10.81
N GLY A 66 -11.26 -3.47 11.36
CA GLY A 66 -12.15 -4.63 11.32
C GLY A 66 -12.14 -5.42 10.00
N LEU A 67 -11.28 -5.05 9.05
CA LEU A 67 -11.00 -5.74 7.79
C LEU A 67 -9.49 -5.70 7.49
N GLU A 68 -8.67 -5.85 8.53
CA GLU A 68 -7.24 -5.63 8.48
C GLU A 68 -6.54 -6.58 7.50
N THR A 69 -5.48 -6.08 6.87
CA THR A 69 -4.54 -6.93 6.14
C THR A 69 -3.71 -7.71 7.16
N PRO A 70 -3.79 -9.06 7.20
CA PRO A 70 -3.08 -9.85 8.19
C PRO A 70 -1.57 -9.85 7.94
N VAL A 71 -0.79 -9.97 9.01
CA VAL A 71 0.65 -10.23 8.93
C VAL A 71 0.86 -11.73 8.75
N MET A 72 1.43 -12.12 7.62
CA MET A 72 1.68 -13.53 7.28
C MET A 72 2.73 -13.68 6.18
N GLU A 73 3.24 -14.90 6.04
CA GLU A 73 3.94 -15.34 4.84
C GLU A 73 2.95 -16.04 3.89
N THR A 74 2.98 -15.68 2.61
CA THR A 74 2.09 -16.23 1.60
C THR A 74 2.71 -16.15 0.20
N ARG A 75 2.00 -16.67 -0.80
CA ARG A 75 2.42 -16.64 -2.20
C ARG A 75 1.30 -16.15 -3.11
N VAL A 76 1.69 -15.55 -4.23
CA VAL A 76 0.76 -15.19 -5.30
C VAL A 76 0.22 -16.47 -5.93
N GLY A 77 -1.07 -16.76 -5.71
CA GLY A 77 -1.73 -17.94 -6.27
C GLY A 77 -2.22 -17.74 -7.70
N GLN A 78 -2.72 -16.54 -8.03
CA GLN A 78 -3.26 -16.23 -9.35
C GLN A 78 -3.16 -14.72 -9.61
N LYS A 79 -2.97 -14.35 -10.88
CA LYS A 79 -3.10 -12.97 -11.38
C LYS A 79 -4.21 -12.94 -12.43
N ILE A 80 -5.28 -12.20 -12.16
CA ILE A 80 -6.42 -12.05 -13.07
C ILE A 80 -6.39 -10.63 -13.63
N PRO A 81 -6.23 -10.46 -14.96
CA PRO A 81 -6.41 -9.16 -15.59
C PRO A 81 -7.87 -8.70 -15.43
N ASN A 82 -8.08 -7.45 -15.00
CA ASN A 82 -9.41 -6.83 -14.84
C ASN A 82 -10.41 -7.70 -14.04
N PRO A 83 -10.13 -8.00 -12.76
CA PRO A 83 -10.99 -8.88 -11.97
C PRO A 83 -12.33 -8.21 -11.65
N THR A 84 -13.39 -9.01 -11.56
CA THR A 84 -14.68 -8.57 -10.99
C THR A 84 -14.62 -8.59 -9.46
N TRP A 85 -15.25 -7.61 -8.81
CA TRP A 85 -15.42 -7.62 -7.36
C TRP A 85 -16.75 -8.27 -6.96
N THR A 86 -16.67 -9.35 -6.19
CA THR A 86 -17.85 -10.04 -5.63
C THR A 86 -17.86 -9.88 -4.12
N PRO A 87 -18.70 -8.99 -3.56
CA PRO A 87 -18.74 -8.74 -2.12
C PRO A 87 -19.20 -9.96 -1.34
N THR A 88 -18.62 -10.18 -0.15
CA THR A 88 -19.09 -11.24 0.76
C THR A 88 -20.47 -10.91 1.32
N ALA A 89 -21.18 -11.93 1.84
CA ALA A 89 -22.50 -11.72 2.45
C ALA A 89 -22.49 -10.66 3.56
N GLY A 90 -21.47 -10.66 4.42
CA GLY A 90 -21.31 -9.68 5.48
C GLY A 90 -21.07 -8.25 4.97
N ILE A 91 -20.33 -8.07 3.87
CA ILE A 91 -20.14 -6.74 3.26
C ILE A 91 -21.46 -6.22 2.68
N ARG A 92 -22.25 -7.08 2.02
CA ARG A 92 -23.56 -6.69 1.49
C ARG A 92 -24.50 -6.24 2.60
N GLN A 93 -24.58 -7.01 3.69
CA GLN A 93 -25.42 -6.64 4.83
C GLN A 93 -24.99 -5.30 5.44
N ARG A 94 -23.69 -5.08 5.65
CA ARG A 94 -23.15 -3.80 6.14
C ARG A 94 -23.54 -2.61 5.24
N SER A 95 -23.53 -2.79 3.93
CA SER A 95 -23.94 -1.74 2.97
C SER A 95 -25.40 -1.36 3.15
N LEU A 96 -26.29 -2.37 3.20
CA LEU A 96 -27.72 -2.20 3.38
C LEU A 96 -28.06 -1.49 4.70
N GLU A 97 -27.40 -1.87 5.79
CA GLU A 97 -27.55 -1.22 7.10
C GLU A 97 -27.14 0.26 7.08
N ARG A 98 -26.21 0.64 6.20
CA ARG A 98 -25.71 2.02 6.05
C ARG A 98 -26.45 2.82 4.98
N GLY A 99 -27.44 2.24 4.31
CA GLY A 99 -28.24 2.92 3.28
C GLY A 99 -27.49 3.19 1.97
N HIS A 100 -26.47 2.38 1.67
CA HIS A 100 -25.74 2.38 0.39
C HIS A 100 -26.19 1.21 -0.48
#